data_AF-A0A9Q1BW28-F1
#
_entry.id   AF-A0A9Q1BW28-F1
#
_cell.length_a   1.000
_cell.length_b   1.000
_cell.length_c   1.000
_cell.angle_alpha   90.00
_cell.angle_beta   90.00
_cell.angle_gamma   90.00
#
_symmetry.space_group_name_H-M   'P 1'
#
loop_
_entity.id
_entity.type
_entity.pdbx_description
1 polymer ?
#
loop_
_entity_poly.entity_id
_entity_poly.type
_entity_poly.pdbx_seq_one_letter_code
_entity_poly.pdbx_strand_id
1 'polypeptide(L)'
;MTCHWSANTFRDPSGDSLTGYHNNEDFSTRDEDNDDGSVRNFAASYIYDGAYVYWGGWWYGGYCDYNNCGYCNLNGDYGAGLIYWSTLPGDYYDDIHIKYTEMKVRPV
;
A
#
# COMPACT_ATOMS: atom_id res chain seq x y z
N MET A 1 11.63 -12.78 11.12
CA MET A 1 11.62 -11.52 11.89
C MET A 1 10.73 -10.61 11.07
N THR A 2 9.52 -10.30 11.55
CA THR A 2 8.57 -9.47 10.78
C THR A 2 8.72 -8.01 11.21
N CYS A 3 8.68 -7.09 10.24
CA CYS A 3 8.72 -5.66 10.47
C CYS A 3 7.28 -5.14 10.48
N HIS A 4 6.78 -4.81 11.66
CA HIS A 4 5.40 -4.37 11.86
C HIS A 4 5.30 -2.85 11.92
N TRP A 5 4.23 -2.29 11.38
CA TRP A 5 3.94 -0.87 11.51
C TRP A 5 2.60 -0.62 12.19
N SER A 6 2.56 0.36 13.09
CA SER A 6 1.33 0.81 13.72
C SER A 6 1.31 2.33 13.86
N ALA A 7 0.19 2.98 13.54
CA ALA A 7 -0.08 4.36 13.95
C ALA A 7 -1.50 4.51 14.50
N ASN A 8 -1.59 5.23 15.63
CA ASN A 8 -2.83 5.41 16.39
C ASN A 8 -3.32 6.86 16.41
N THR A 9 -2.60 7.78 15.77
CA THR A 9 -2.96 9.19 15.71
C THR A 9 -2.71 9.73 14.31
N PHE A 10 -3.79 9.97 13.57
CA PHE A 10 -3.76 10.66 12.29
C PHE A 10 -4.23 12.10 12.47
N ARG A 11 -3.50 13.06 11.90
CA ARG A 11 -3.88 14.49 11.87
C ARG A 11 -3.47 15.12 10.55
N ASP A 12 -4.26 14.91 9.50
CA ASP A 12 -4.11 15.63 8.24
C ASP A 12 -5.49 15.81 7.54
N PRO A 13 -5.83 17.00 7.02
CA PRO A 13 -7.04 17.21 6.23
C PRO A 13 -7.13 16.41 4.91
N SER A 14 -5.99 15.93 4.40
CA SER A 14 -5.89 15.17 3.15
C SER A 14 -6.29 13.69 3.27
N GLY A 15 -6.76 13.28 4.45
CA GLY A 15 -7.38 11.99 4.68
C GLY A 15 -6.40 10.84 4.96
N ASP A 16 -6.92 9.85 5.67
CA ASP A 16 -6.14 8.73 6.19
C ASP A 16 -6.23 7.51 5.27
N SER A 17 -5.19 7.30 4.47
CA SER A 17 -5.07 6.09 3.64
C SER A 17 -4.26 4.98 4.31
N LEU A 18 -3.73 5.22 5.51
CA LEU A 18 -2.73 4.33 6.13
C LEU A 18 -3.34 3.51 7.27
N THR A 19 -4.12 4.12 8.16
CA THR A 19 -4.59 3.42 9.37
C THR A 19 -5.67 2.37 9.10
N GLY A 20 -6.43 2.51 8.00
CA GLY A 20 -7.56 1.64 7.70
C GLY A 20 -7.20 0.26 7.12
N TYR A 21 -6.10 0.18 6.37
CA TYR A 21 -5.70 -1.03 5.63
C TYR A 21 -4.27 -1.50 5.90
N HIS A 22 -3.39 -0.63 6.38
CA HIS A 22 -1.96 -0.95 6.54
C HIS A 22 -1.54 -1.04 8.01
N ASN A 23 -2.45 -0.69 8.94
CA ASN A 23 -2.16 -0.64 10.36
C ASN A 23 -2.10 -2.03 10.96
N ASN A 24 -1.00 -2.31 11.65
CA ASN A 24 -0.68 -3.61 12.21
C ASN A 24 -0.49 -4.72 11.16
N GLU A 25 -0.14 -4.34 9.94
CA GLU A 25 0.27 -5.31 8.94
C GLU A 25 1.77 -5.55 9.03
N ASP A 26 2.19 -6.76 8.65
CA ASP A 26 3.59 -7.10 8.51
C ASP A 26 4.10 -6.66 7.13
N PHE A 27 5.38 -6.30 7.07
CA PHE A 27 5.99 -5.83 5.83
C PHE A 27 6.28 -7.01 4.90
N SER A 28 5.81 -6.91 3.65
CA SER A 28 6.08 -7.89 2.60
C SER A 28 7.01 -7.33 1.53
N THR A 29 7.79 -8.23 0.94
CA THR A 29 8.63 -7.96 -0.24
C THR A 29 8.39 -9.07 -1.26
N ARG A 30 8.83 -8.88 -2.52
CA ARG A 30 8.66 -9.89 -3.58
C ARG A 30 9.26 -11.27 -3.27
N ASP A 31 10.18 -11.33 -2.32
CA ASP A 31 10.87 -12.54 -1.89
C ASP A 31 10.38 -13.07 -0.54
N GLU A 32 9.54 -12.32 0.19
CA GLU A 32 9.02 -12.68 1.51
C GLU A 32 7.56 -12.22 1.66
N ASP A 33 6.64 -13.17 1.53
CA ASP A 33 5.19 -12.97 1.65
C ASP A 33 4.75 -12.99 3.12
N ASN A 34 4.47 -11.81 3.67
CA ASN A 34 3.94 -11.61 5.02
C ASN A 34 2.60 -10.84 5.00
N ASP A 35 1.93 -10.76 3.85
CA ASP A 35 0.67 -10.04 3.78
C ASP A 35 -0.50 -10.92 4.25
N ASP A 36 -1.58 -10.30 4.75
CA ASP A 36 -2.78 -11.02 5.21
C ASP A 36 -3.66 -11.51 4.02
N GLY A 37 -3.14 -11.42 2.79
CA GLY A 37 -3.96 -11.41 1.58
C GLY A 37 -3.40 -12.19 0.41
N SER A 38 -3.77 -13.47 0.28
CA SER A 38 -3.60 -14.20 -0.98
C SER A 38 -4.41 -13.50 -2.10
N VAL A 39 -3.75 -12.90 -3.10
CA VAL A 39 -4.49 -12.21 -4.19
C VAL A 39 -5.43 -13.19 -4.89
N ARG A 40 -6.69 -12.82 -5.10
CA ARG A 40 -7.62 -13.60 -5.94
C ARG A 40 -8.00 -12.79 -7.16
N ASN A 41 -7.46 -13.16 -8.32
CA ASN A 41 -7.97 -12.63 -9.58
C ASN A 41 -9.22 -13.44 -10.00
N PHE A 42 -10.38 -12.79 -10.13
CA PHE A 42 -11.66 -13.44 -10.46
C PHE A 42 -11.68 -14.11 -11.85
N ALA A 43 -10.67 -13.84 -12.70
CA ALA A 43 -10.54 -14.39 -14.05
C ALA A 43 -9.32 -15.32 -14.26
N ALA A 44 -8.36 -15.34 -13.35
CA ALA A 44 -7.14 -16.13 -13.46
C ALA A 44 -6.80 -16.76 -12.10
N SER A 45 -6.69 -18.08 -12.04
CA SER A 45 -6.40 -18.87 -10.83
C SER A 45 -4.96 -18.69 -10.29
N TYR A 46 -4.39 -17.49 -10.37
CA TYR A 46 -3.08 -17.18 -9.82
C TYR A 46 -3.26 -16.31 -8.57
N ILE A 47 -2.68 -16.80 -7.48
CA ILE A 47 -2.47 -16.03 -6.26
C ILE A 47 -1.16 -15.27 -6.46
N TYR A 48 -1.26 -13.94 -6.40
CA TYR A 48 -0.10 -13.03 -6.37
C TYR A 48 0.05 -12.51 -4.92
N ASP A 49 1.26 -12.09 -4.55
CA ASP A 49 1.54 -11.35 -3.30
C ASP A 49 1.49 -9.84 -3.63
N GLY A 50 1.04 -9.01 -2.69
CA GLY A 50 0.92 -7.56 -2.88
C GLY A 50 2.20 -6.91 -3.41
N ALA A 51 3.37 -7.36 -2.96
CA ALA A 51 4.67 -6.87 -3.42
C ALA A 51 4.98 -7.26 -4.88
N TYR A 52 4.43 -8.38 -5.36
CA TYR A 52 4.50 -8.78 -6.77
C TYR A 52 3.61 -7.93 -7.67
N VAL A 53 2.43 -7.54 -7.20
CA VAL A 53 1.48 -6.74 -8.00
C VAL A 53 1.91 -5.28 -8.06
N TYR A 54 2.34 -4.72 -6.92
CA TYR A 54 2.62 -3.28 -6.79
C TYR A 54 4.10 -2.91 -6.89
N TRP A 55 4.95 -3.90 -7.14
CA TRP A 55 6.36 -3.72 -7.46
C TRP A 55 7.17 -2.97 -6.39
N GLY A 56 6.75 -3.07 -5.14
CA GLY A 56 7.37 -2.43 -3.99
C GLY A 56 7.18 -3.26 -2.73
N GLY A 57 8.01 -3.03 -1.71
CA GLY A 57 7.76 -3.58 -0.39
C GLY A 57 6.85 -2.65 0.42
N TRP A 58 5.84 -3.18 1.10
CA TRP A 58 4.88 -2.39 1.87
C TRP A 58 4.22 -3.21 2.97
N TRP A 59 3.51 -2.52 3.85
CA TRP A 59 2.59 -3.13 4.82
C TRP A 59 1.26 -3.42 4.11
N TYR A 60 1.24 -4.44 3.26
CA TYR A 60 0.04 -4.82 2.53
C TYR A 60 -0.93 -5.52 3.47
N GLY A 61 -2.18 -5.05 3.50
CA GLY A 61 -3.22 -5.62 4.36
C GLY A 61 -4.52 -5.87 3.62
N GLY A 62 -5.29 -6.82 4.14
CA GLY A 62 -6.57 -7.22 3.59
C GLY A 62 -6.51 -7.94 2.25
N TYR A 63 -7.68 -8.17 1.64
CA TYR A 63 -7.79 -8.83 0.34
C TYR A 63 -7.21 -7.96 -0.76
N CYS A 64 -6.10 -8.45 -1.29
CA CYS A 64 -5.38 -7.90 -2.40
C CYS A 64 -6.05 -8.36 -3.71
N ASP A 65 -6.60 -7.46 -4.53
CA ASP A 65 -6.96 -7.75 -5.92
C ASP A 65 -6.19 -6.84 -6.89
N TYR A 66 -6.21 -7.14 -8.19
CA TYR A 66 -5.47 -6.34 -9.20
C TYR A 66 -5.86 -4.86 -9.22
N ASN A 67 -6.98 -4.50 -8.58
CA ASN A 67 -7.50 -3.14 -8.51
C ASN A 67 -7.37 -2.52 -7.11
N ASN A 68 -7.02 -3.29 -6.07
CA ASN A 68 -6.97 -2.83 -4.69
C ASN A 68 -6.16 -3.78 -3.80
N CYS A 69 -4.90 -3.45 -3.51
CA CYS A 69 -4.10 -4.08 -2.45
C CYS A 69 -3.74 -3.09 -1.33
N GLY A 70 -4.66 -2.17 -1.05
CA GLY A 70 -4.49 -1.17 -0.01
C GLY A 70 -4.79 0.24 -0.50
N TYR A 71 -4.92 1.15 0.46
CA TYR A 71 -5.33 2.53 0.21
C TYR A 71 -4.17 3.48 -0.09
N CYS A 72 -2.93 3.06 0.11
CA CYS A 72 -1.76 3.76 -0.41
C CYS A 72 -0.59 2.82 -0.65
N ASN A 73 0.32 3.24 -1.51
CA ASN A 73 1.64 2.64 -1.65
C ASN A 73 2.63 3.75 -1.99
N LEU A 74 3.62 3.99 -1.15
CA LEU A 74 4.66 4.99 -1.38
C LEU A 74 5.96 4.40 -1.94
N ASN A 75 6.04 3.07 -2.04
CA ASN A 75 7.20 2.29 -2.44
C ASN A 75 7.02 1.59 -3.80
N GLY A 76 5.92 1.87 -4.51
CA GLY A 76 5.68 1.34 -5.86
C GLY A 76 6.61 1.94 -6.92
N ASP A 77 6.54 1.39 -8.13
CA ASP A 77 7.40 1.86 -9.24
C ASP A 77 6.96 3.24 -9.75
N TYR A 78 7.94 4.14 -9.93
CA TYR A 78 7.70 5.52 -10.32
C TYR A 78 7.36 5.61 -11.81
N GLY A 79 6.23 6.25 -12.12
CA GLY A 79 5.73 6.39 -13.50
C GLY A 79 4.85 5.22 -13.97
N ALA A 80 4.67 4.17 -13.14
CA ALA A 80 3.76 3.06 -13.40
C ALA A 80 2.35 3.24 -12.79
N GLY A 81 2.09 4.36 -12.12
CA GLY A 81 0.84 4.59 -11.38
C GLY A 81 0.74 3.79 -10.07
N LEU A 82 1.83 3.19 -9.61
CA LEU A 82 1.87 2.34 -8.41
C LEU A 82 2.27 3.09 -7.14
N ILE A 83 2.52 4.40 -7.25
CA ILE A 83 2.72 5.32 -6.13
C ILE A 83 1.47 6.17 -5.98
N TYR A 84 0.69 5.91 -4.93
CA TYR A 84 -0.66 6.49 -4.75
C TYR A 84 -1.03 6.65 -3.27
N TRP A 85 -2.02 7.49 -3.00
CA TRP A 85 -2.60 7.73 -1.68
C TRP A 85 -4.07 8.11 -1.85
N SER A 86 -4.95 7.12 -1.74
CA SER A 86 -6.33 7.18 -2.25
C SER A 86 -7.21 8.30 -1.70
N THR A 87 -6.89 8.83 -0.52
CA THR A 87 -7.60 9.97 0.06
C THR A 87 -7.11 11.34 -0.44
N LEU A 88 -5.99 11.40 -1.17
CA LEU A 88 -5.53 12.65 -1.78
C LEU A 88 -6.58 13.14 -2.79
N PRO A 89 -6.95 14.43 -2.75
CA PRO A 89 -7.87 14.99 -3.73
C PRO A 89 -7.35 14.80 -5.16
N GLY A 90 -8.12 14.07 -5.97
CA GLY A 90 -7.82 13.79 -7.38
C GLY A 90 -7.03 12.49 -7.64
N ASP A 91 -6.72 11.69 -6.61
CA ASP A 91 -6.01 10.41 -6.76
C ASP A 91 -6.89 9.27 -7.30
N TYR A 92 -8.20 9.49 -7.40
CA TYR A 92 -9.18 8.42 -7.71
C TYR A 92 -9.27 8.04 -9.20
N TYR A 93 -8.52 8.68 -10.11
CA TYR A 93 -8.50 8.33 -11.53
C TYR A 93 -7.22 8.85 -12.19
N ASP A 94 -6.22 7.97 -12.38
CA ASP A 94 -5.12 7.96 -13.38
C ASP A 94 -4.31 9.24 -13.72
N ASP A 95 -4.66 10.41 -13.21
CA ASP A 95 -4.17 11.72 -13.67
C ASP A 95 -3.22 12.38 -12.65
N ILE A 96 -3.14 11.85 -11.42
CA ILE A 96 -2.18 12.30 -10.41
C ILE A 96 -1.12 11.23 -10.20
N HIS A 97 0.04 11.44 -10.82
CA HIS A 97 1.25 10.75 -10.41
C HIS A 97 1.88 11.54 -9.27
N ILE A 98 1.94 10.95 -8.08
CA ILE A 98 2.68 11.55 -6.97
C ILE A 98 4.15 11.72 -7.42
N LYS A 99 4.57 12.98 -7.57
CA LYS A 99 5.92 13.31 -8.08
C LYS A 99 7.00 13.12 -7.02
N TYR A 100 6.64 13.30 -5.76
CA TYR A 100 7.53 13.24 -4.62
C TYR A 100 6.80 12.64 -3.42
N THR A 101 7.41 11.65 -2.78
CA THR A 101 6.95 11.05 -1.53
C THR A 101 8.12 11.06 -0.54
N GLU A 102 7.82 11.25 0.74
CA GLU A 102 8.81 11.14 1.80
C GLU A 102 8.12 10.76 3.12
N MET A 103 8.67 9.79 3.85
CA MET A 103 8.22 9.42 5.19
C MET A 103 9.27 9.87 6.21
N LYS A 104 8.85 10.69 7.18
CA LYS A 104 9.72 11.19 8.26
C LYS A 104 9.12 10.84 9.62
N VAL A 105 9.99 10.42 10.54
CA VAL A 105 9.63 10.19 11.94
C VAL A 105 10.44 11.12 12.84
N ARG A 106 9.86 11.49 13.98
CA ARG A 106 10.56 12.20 15.05
C ARG A 106 10.10 11.66 16.42
N PRO A 107 10.95 11.68 17.45
CA PRO A 107 10.50 11.40 18.81
C PRO A 107 9.33 12.32 19.20
N VAL A 108 8.39 11.77 19.97
CA VAL A 108 7.29 12.49 20.60
C VAL A 108 7.71 13.10 21.92
#